data_AF-A0A662BBR5-F1
#
_entry.id   AF-A0A662BBR5-F1
#
_cell.length_a   1.000
_cell.length_b   1.000
_cell.length_c   1.000
_cell.angle_alpha   90.00
_cell.angle_beta   90.00
_cell.angle_gamma   90.00
#
_symmetry.space_group_name_H-M   'P 1'
#
loop_
_entity.id
_entity.type
_entity.pdbx_description
1 polymer ?
#
loop_
_entity_poly.entity_id
_entity_poly.type
_entity_poly.pdbx_seq_one_letter_code
_entity_poly.pdbx_strand_id
1 'polypeptide(L)' 'FIRKEEIHFIREDLTMKVGEERAYLIRHRYRQPLQKGKLIMKKEGLYITFEEKQRGITAGQFASWYDGDELIGSGVINE' A
#
# COMPACT_ATOMS: atom_id res chain seq x y z
N PHE A 1 3.24 -7.53 0.99
CA PHE A 1 2.48 -7.93 -0.20
C PHE A 1 0.99 -7.97 0.13
N ILE A 2 0.15 -7.51 -0.79
CA ILE A 2 -1.30 -7.49 -0.70
C ILE A 2 -1.84 -8.17 -1.96
N ARG A 3 -2.70 -9.19 -1.80
CA ARG A 3 -3.29 -9.91 -2.95
C ARG A 3 -4.21 -9.02 -3.74
N LYS A 4 -4.29 -9.23 -5.07
CA LYS A 4 -5.11 -8.39 -5.96
C LYS A 4 -6.58 -8.24 -5.50
N GLU A 5 -7.17 -9.30 -4.96
CA GLU A 5 -8.55 -9.34 -4.47
C GLU A 5 -8.77 -8.55 -3.16
N GLU A 6 -7.70 -8.28 -2.41
CA GLU A 6 -7.74 -7.53 -1.14
C GLU A 6 -7.28 -6.07 -1.32
N ILE A 7 -7.03 -5.64 -2.56
CA ILE A 7 -6.73 -4.25 -2.88
C ILE A 7 -8.04 -3.50 -3.10
N HIS A 8 -8.23 -2.43 -2.34
CA HIS A 8 -9.34 -1.52 -2.48
C HIS A 8 -8.82 -0.13 -2.83
N PHE A 9 -8.98 0.27 -4.10
CA PHE A 9 -8.77 1.66 -4.51
C PHE A 9 -10.05 2.45 -4.27
N ILE A 10 -9.92 3.59 -3.59
CA ILE A 10 -11.02 4.55 -3.41
C ILE A 10 -11.09 5.47 -4.63
N ARG A 11 -9.93 5.83 -5.17
CA ARG A 11 -9.77 6.57 -6.42
C ARG A 11 -9.57 5.59 -7.57
N GLU A 12 -10.65 5.17 -8.23
CA GLU A 12 -10.57 4.25 -9.39
C GLU A 12 -9.77 4.84 -10.57
N ASP A 13 -9.75 6.16 -10.71
CA ASP A 13 -8.92 6.86 -11.71
C ASP A 13 -7.41 6.68 -11.46
N LEU A 14 -7.01 6.42 -10.20
CA LEU A 14 -5.62 6.21 -9.79
C LEU A 14 -5.26 4.72 -9.66
N THR A 15 -6.12 3.83 -10.14
CA THR A 15 -5.85 2.40 -10.15
C THR A 15 -4.55 2.12 -10.91
N MET A 16 -3.67 1.35 -10.30
CA MET A 16 -2.37 1.01 -10.90
C MET A 16 -2.50 -0.16 -11.87
N LYS A 17 -1.83 -0.05 -13.02
CA LYS A 17 -1.69 -1.15 -13.98
C LYS A 17 -0.52 -2.05 -13.58
N VAL A 18 -0.57 -3.31 -14.01
CA VAL A 18 0.52 -4.26 -13.77
C VAL A 18 1.81 -3.74 -14.42
N GLY A 19 2.88 -3.69 -13.64
CA GLY A 19 4.18 -3.13 -14.03
C GLY A 19 4.39 -1.68 -13.60
N GLU A 20 3.35 -0.98 -13.13
CA GLU A 20 3.51 0.37 -12.60
C GLU A 20 4.09 0.37 -11.19
N GLU A 21 4.95 1.35 -10.93
CA GLU A 21 5.40 1.73 -9.61
C GLU A 21 5.03 3.18 -9.32
N ARG A 22 4.59 3.47 -8.09
CA ARG A 22 4.24 4.84 -7.65
C ARG A 22 4.66 5.05 -6.20
N ALA A 23 5.12 6.25 -5.89
CA ALA A 23 5.48 6.63 -4.53
C ALA A 23 4.25 7.16 -3.79
N TYR A 24 4.01 6.69 -2.57
CA TYR A 24 2.92 7.12 -1.72
C TYR A 24 3.36 7.19 -0.26
N LEU A 25 2.52 7.82 0.56
CA LEU A 25 2.60 7.80 2.01
C LEU A 25 1.78 6.65 2.55
N ILE A 26 2.36 5.77 3.36
CA ILE A 26 1.75 4.49 3.73
C ILE A 26 1.64 4.41 5.25
N ARG A 27 0.50 3.89 5.73
CA ARG A 27 0.25 3.59 7.14
C ARG A 27 -0.18 2.14 7.26
N HIS A 28 0.55 1.35 8.05
CA HIS A 28 0.20 -0.05 8.33
C HIS A 28 -0.20 -0.30 9.79
N ARG A 29 -0.10 0.73 10.65
CA ARG A 29 -0.45 0.69 12.07
C ARG A 29 -1.24 1.91 12.49
N TYR A 30 -2.22 1.68 13.36
CA TYR A 30 -2.96 2.76 14.01
C TYR A 30 -2.01 3.65 14.83
N ARG A 31 -2.22 4.97 14.77
CA ARG A 31 -1.38 6.03 15.39
C ARG A 31 0.08 6.12 14.93
N GLN A 32 0.53 5.31 13.97
CA GLN A 32 1.86 5.51 13.37
C GLN A 32 1.83 6.73 12.43
N PRO A 33 2.89 7.58 12.38
CA PRO A 33 3.05 8.55 11.30
C PRO A 33 3.06 7.86 9.93
N LEU A 34 2.67 8.60 8.90
CA LEU A 34 2.79 8.13 7.52
C LEU A 34 4.26 7.87 7.18
N GLN A 35 4.52 6.78 6.48
CA GLN A 35 5.86 6.37 6.07
C GLN A 35 5.95 6.38 4.56
N LYS A 36 6.99 6.98 4.01
CA LYS A 36 7.17 6.99 2.56
C LYS A 36 7.50 5.58 2.05
N GLY A 37 6.88 5.22 0.95
CA GLY A 37 7.15 3.95 0.29
C GLY A 37 6.68 3.95 -1.15
N LYS A 38 7.15 2.96 -1.90
CA LYS A 38 6.71 2.67 -3.25
C LYS A 38 5.73 1.52 -3.26
N LEU A 39 4.64 1.71 -3.99
CA LEU A 39 3.72 0.68 -4.39
C LEU A 39 4.16 0.15 -5.75
N ILE A 40 4.21 -1.17 -5.91
CA ILE A 40 4.60 -1.84 -7.16
C ILE A 40 3.48 -2.82 -7.49
N MET A 41 2.74 -2.54 -8.55
CA MET A 41 1.62 -3.38 -8.96
C MET A 41 2.14 -4.53 -9.82
N LYS A 42 2.00 -5.76 -9.34
CA LYS A 42 2.31 -6.99 -10.07
C LYS A 42 1.03 -7.72 -10.46
N LYS A 43 1.17 -8.76 -11.29
CA LYS A 43 0.04 -9.57 -11.76
C LYS A 43 -0.72 -10.24 -10.60
N GLU A 44 0.02 -10.66 -9.58
CA GLU A 44 -0.51 -11.37 -8.39
C GLU A 44 -1.09 -10.43 -7.33
N GLY A 45 -0.67 -9.16 -7.33
CA GLY A 45 -1.09 -8.17 -6.33
C GLY A 45 -0.09 -7.03 -6.17
N LEU A 46 -0.21 -6.31 -5.07
CA LEU A 46 0.52 -5.09 -4.79
C LEU A 46 1.64 -5.34 -3.78
N TYR A 47 2.85 -4.92 -4.16
CA TYR A 47 4.01 -4.94 -3.28
C TYR A 47 4.25 -3.54 -2.73
N ILE A 48 4.56 -3.46 -1.45
CA ILE A 48 4.89 -2.22 -0.77
C ILE A 48 6.35 -2.30 -0.35
N THR A 49 7.13 -1.30 -0.74
CA THR A 49 8.53 -1.14 -0.35
C THR A 49 8.70 0.19 0.36
N PHE A 50 8.98 0.16 1.66
CA PHE A 50 9.21 1.37 2.45
C PHE A 50 10.63 1.89 2.23
N GLU A 51 10.81 3.21 2.19
CA GLU A 51 12.15 3.82 2.13
C GLU A 51 12.96 3.49 3.39
N GLU A 52 12.31 3.53 4.56
CA GLU A 52 12.89 3.14 5.84
C GLU A 52 12.35 1.79 6.32
N LYS A 53 13.23 0.96 6.89
CA LYS A 53 12.86 -0.36 7.40
C LYS A 53 11.78 -0.26 8.47
N GLN A 54 10.60 -0.80 8.17
CA GLN A 54 9.50 -0.91 9.12
C GLN A 54 9.60 -2.21 9.92
N ARG A 55 9.19 -2.16 11.19
CA ARG A 55 9.18 -3.34 12.08
C ARG A 55 7.75 -3.73 12.43
N GLY A 56 7.54 -5.04 12.58
CA GLY A 56 6.26 -5.58 13.02
C GLY A 56 5.14 -5.42 12.00
N ILE A 57 5.50 -5.49 10.72
CA ILE A 57 4.58 -5.81 9.64
C ILE A 57 4.25 -7.30 9.78
N THR A 58 2.97 -7.63 9.81
CA THR A 58 2.50 -9.01 10.00
C THR A 58 1.31 -9.27 9.10
N ALA A 59 1.20 -10.50 8.60
CA ALA A 59 0.03 -10.92 7.83
C ALA A 59 -1.28 -10.67 8.61
N GLY A 60 -2.33 -10.24 7.91
CA GLY A 60 -3.60 -9.81 8.49
C GLY A 60 -3.64 -8.35 8.94
N GLN A 61 -2.52 -7.63 8.96
CA GLN A 61 -2.55 -6.18 9.18
C GLN A 61 -3.09 -5.44 7.96
N PHE A 62 -3.61 -4.24 8.19
CA PHE A 62 -4.15 -3.39 7.14
C PHE A 62 -3.17 -2.28 6.78
N ALA A 63 -2.90 -2.10 5.50
CA ALA A 63 -2.14 -0.99 4.98
C ALA A 63 -3.05 -0.04 4.19
N SER A 64 -2.93 1.26 4.48
CA SER A 64 -3.53 2.33 3.68
C SER A 64 -2.44 3.21 3.08
N TRP A 65 -2.67 3.72 1.87
CA TRP A 65 -1.74 4.61 1.18
C TRP A 65 -2.41 5.88 0.70
N TYR A 66 -1.65 6.97 0.77
CA TYR A 66 -2.09 8.34 0.63
C TYR A 66 -1.20 9.08 -0.37
N ASP A 67 -1.81 9.99 -1.11
CA ASP A 67 -1.13 10.99 -1.93
C ASP A 67 -1.34 12.36 -1.27
N GLY A 68 -0.33 12.84 -0.55
CA GLY A 68 -0.51 13.97 0.38
C GLY A 68 -1.52 13.65 1.48
N ASP A 69 -2.59 14.42 1.55
CA ASP A 69 -3.71 14.25 2.51
C ASP A 69 -4.84 13.36 1.97
N GLU A 70 -4.79 12.95 0.70
CA GLU A 70 -5.84 12.15 0.08
C GLU A 70 -5.58 10.65 0.26
N LEU A 71 -6.59 9.92 0.75
CA LEU A 71 -6.53 8.47 0.85
C LEU A 71 -6.83 7.83 -0.53
N ILE A 72 -5.83 7.19 -1.12
CA ILE A 72 -5.94 6.62 -2.47
C ILE A 72 -6.51 5.20 -2.42
N GLY A 73 -6.10 4.44 -1.42
CA GLY A 73 -6.54 3.05 -1.29
C GLY A 73 -5.98 2.36 -0.07
N SER A 74 -6.34 1.09 0.03
CA SER A 74 -5.97 0.25 1.16
C SER A 74 -6.07 -1.24 0.85
N GLY A 75 -5.49 -2.08 1.70
CA GLY A 75 -5.62 -3.52 1.60
C GLY A 75 -4.98 -4.29 2.74
N VAL A 76 -5.22 -5.59 2.75
CA VAL A 76 -4.74 -6.51 3.80
C VAL A 76 -3.37 -7.08 3.42
N ILE A 77 -2.40 -6.91 4.31
CA ILE A 77 -1.05 -7.46 4.16
C ILE A 77 -1.11 -8.97 4.34
N ASN A 78 -0.59 -9.71 3.37
CA ASN A 78 -0.48 -11.16 3.41
C ASN A 78 0.94 -11.64 3.73
N GLU A 79 1.96 -10.84 3.40
CA GLU A 79 3.40 -11.15 3.60
C GLU A 79 4.24 -9.89 3.75
#